data_AF-C6X709-F1
#
_entry.id   AF-C6X709-F1
#
_cell.length_a   1.000
_cell.length_b   1.000
_cell.length_c   1.000
_cell.angle_alpha   90.00
_cell.angle_beta   90.00
_cell.angle_gamma   90.00
#
_symmetry.space_group_name_H-M   'P 1'
#
loop_
_entity.id
_entity.type
_entity.pdbx_description
1 polymer ?
#
loop_
_entity_poly.entity_id
_entity_poly.type
_entity_poly.pdbx_seq_one_letter_code
_entity_poly.pdbx_strand_id
1 'polypeptide(L)'
;MTRPIRSGHILIIKHGAFGDLMQAEGVLHDIRQHFPHAHLALLTTPGFVGLMQRCPHIDEVLVDTRAPLWNLPRQWDLYRRLRAVRWDTVIDLQNSTRTSVYRRSMLRHAHWIGRLRGPAPVTGLRGQQYLLQEAGIDASHAMQPNLSWMAANVEGLLTQHGISRPYVALLPGSSARHPEKRWPHYAELAAALQREGHACVSILGPDENDLAAGFACSVLQGLDWFTLAGVLQQAAVVVGNDSGPSHVASCLGRPGLALFGASTSPLRSELARGRFETLQVDVLESLPVSQVMDKLRPKLPVLA
;
A
#
# COMPACT_ATOMS: atom_id res chain seq x y z
N MET A 1 -18.62 -8.19 30.12
CA MET A 1 -17.18 -8.07 30.40
C MET A 1 -16.42 -8.94 29.41
N THR A 2 -15.75 -8.34 28.44
CA THR A 2 -14.84 -9.02 27.51
C THR A 2 -13.64 -9.56 28.29
N ARG A 3 -13.25 -10.81 28.04
CA ARG A 3 -12.02 -11.38 28.64
C ARG A 3 -10.81 -10.54 28.21
N PRO A 4 -9.83 -10.26 29.11
CA PRO A 4 -8.62 -9.54 28.74
C PRO A 4 -7.86 -10.30 27.65
N ILE A 5 -7.36 -9.58 26.65
CA ILE A 5 -6.58 -10.16 25.55
C ILE A 5 -5.25 -10.65 26.10
N ARG A 6 -4.92 -11.93 25.82
CA ARG A 6 -3.61 -12.48 26.15
C ARG A 6 -2.58 -12.00 25.13
N SER A 7 -1.42 -11.56 25.62
CA SER A 7 -0.53 -10.66 24.88
C SER A 7 0.95 -11.08 24.83
N GLY A 8 1.28 -12.38 25.00
CA GLY A 8 2.66 -12.86 24.86
C GLY A 8 3.08 -12.97 23.39
N HIS A 9 2.35 -13.79 22.62
CA HIS A 9 2.57 -13.99 21.18
C HIS A 9 1.29 -13.73 20.38
N ILE A 10 1.36 -12.76 19.46
CA ILE A 10 0.22 -12.35 18.62
C ILE A 10 0.55 -12.59 17.15
N LEU A 11 -0.36 -13.29 16.46
CA LEU A 11 -0.27 -13.51 15.02
C LEU A 11 -1.22 -12.56 14.30
N ILE A 12 -0.70 -11.71 13.43
CA ILE A 12 -1.46 -10.85 12.53
C ILE A 12 -1.51 -11.52 11.16
N ILE A 13 -2.69 -11.62 10.55
CA ILE A 13 -2.83 -12.25 9.22
C ILE A 13 -3.27 -11.23 8.19
N LYS A 14 -2.39 -10.94 7.21
CA LYS A 14 -2.67 -10.11 6.04
C LYS A 14 -1.86 -10.59 4.84
N HIS A 15 -2.52 -11.27 3.91
CA HIS A 15 -1.87 -11.87 2.74
C HIS A 15 -1.65 -10.90 1.57
N GLY A 16 -2.53 -9.90 1.43
CA GLY A 16 -2.53 -8.95 0.30
C GLY A 16 -3.93 -8.37 0.04
N ALA A 17 -4.14 -7.59 -1.03
CA ALA A 17 -3.17 -7.21 -2.07
C ALA A 17 -2.12 -6.18 -1.56
N PHE A 18 -1.13 -5.81 -2.39
CA PHE A 18 -0.05 -4.89 -2.00
C PHE A 18 -0.59 -3.57 -1.41
N GLY A 19 -1.50 -2.90 -2.11
CA GLY A 19 -2.12 -1.66 -1.65
C GLY A 19 -2.81 -1.81 -0.29
N ASP A 20 -3.56 -2.89 -0.09
CA ASP A 20 -4.22 -3.16 1.20
C ASP A 20 -3.23 -3.43 2.33
N LEU A 21 -2.08 -4.05 2.03
CA LEU A 21 -1.04 -4.32 3.03
C LEU A 21 -0.33 -3.03 3.44
N MET A 22 -0.03 -2.15 2.48
CA MET A 22 0.55 -0.83 2.73
C MET A 22 -0.39 0.07 3.53
N GLN A 23 -1.68 0.04 3.21
CA GLN A 23 -2.68 0.79 3.96
C GLN A 23 -2.90 0.25 5.37
N ALA A 24 -2.75 -1.07 5.56
CA ALA A 24 -2.84 -1.69 6.88
C ALA A 24 -1.66 -1.32 7.81
N GLU A 25 -0.67 -0.55 7.35
CA GLU A 25 0.47 -0.16 8.19
C GLU A 25 0.04 0.61 9.44
N GLY A 26 -0.91 1.54 9.33
CA GLY A 26 -1.47 2.25 10.49
C GLY A 26 -2.20 1.32 11.47
N VAL A 27 -2.78 0.23 10.97
CA VAL A 27 -3.41 -0.82 11.80
C VAL A 27 -2.33 -1.62 12.53
N LEU A 28 -1.21 -1.94 11.88
CA LEU A 28 -0.06 -2.59 12.53
C LEU A 28 0.54 -1.70 13.61
N HIS A 29 0.63 -0.38 13.35
CA HIS A 29 1.07 0.62 14.30
C HIS A 29 0.23 0.60 15.58
N ASP A 30 -1.09 0.68 15.43
CA ASP A 30 -2.04 0.64 16.54
C ASP A 30 -1.95 -0.66 17.36
N ILE A 31 -1.81 -1.81 16.69
CA ILE A 31 -1.60 -3.10 17.37
C ILE A 31 -0.29 -3.09 18.19
N ARG A 32 0.79 -2.57 17.62
CA ARG A 32 2.08 -2.44 18.34
C ARG A 32 1.97 -1.49 19.52
N GLN A 33 1.31 -0.34 19.37
CA GLN A 33 1.13 0.60 20.47
C GLN A 33 0.33 -0.01 21.62
N HIS A 34 -0.71 -0.78 21.31
CA HIS A 34 -1.53 -1.45 22.33
C HIS A 34 -0.79 -2.64 22.98
N PHE A 35 0.08 -3.33 22.25
CA PHE A 35 0.86 -4.47 22.74
C PHE A 35 2.38 -4.23 22.62
N PRO A 36 2.96 -3.28 23.38
CA PRO A 36 4.34 -2.84 23.18
C PRO A 36 5.38 -3.94 23.46
N HIS A 37 5.07 -4.89 24.34
CA HIS A 37 5.98 -5.98 24.75
C HIS A 37 5.63 -7.34 24.15
N ALA A 38 4.55 -7.43 23.37
CA ALA A 38 4.17 -8.69 22.72
C ALA A 38 5.10 -9.00 21.54
N HIS A 39 5.32 -10.28 21.29
CA HIS A 39 5.92 -10.73 20.03
C HIS A 39 4.85 -10.72 18.94
N LEU A 40 4.97 -9.81 17.97
CA LEU A 40 4.05 -9.64 16.85
C LEU A 40 4.61 -10.28 15.58
N ALA A 41 3.96 -11.34 15.09
CA ALA A 41 4.30 -11.95 13.81
C ALA A 41 3.25 -11.63 12.75
N LEU A 42 3.68 -11.30 11.53
CA LEU A 42 2.81 -11.11 10.38
C LEU A 42 2.83 -12.33 9.46
N LEU A 43 1.70 -12.99 9.26
CA LEU A 43 1.51 -13.98 8.21
C LEU A 43 1.11 -13.31 6.90
N THR A 44 1.98 -13.38 5.89
CA THR A 44 1.75 -12.80 4.57
C THR A 44 2.21 -13.73 3.42
N THR A 45 2.22 -13.24 2.19
CA THR A 45 2.63 -14.01 1.00
C THR A 45 4.09 -13.77 0.61
N PRO A 46 4.75 -14.68 -0.13
CA PRO A 46 6.19 -14.61 -0.40
C PRO A 46 6.67 -13.27 -0.96
N GLY A 47 5.89 -12.63 -1.83
CA GLY A 47 6.26 -11.36 -2.46
C GLY A 47 6.37 -10.17 -1.51
N PHE A 48 5.80 -10.27 -0.29
CA PHE A 48 5.82 -9.18 0.69
C PHE A 48 6.78 -9.42 1.86
N VAL A 49 7.46 -10.57 1.91
CA VAL A 49 8.32 -10.93 3.03
C VAL A 49 9.47 -9.95 3.18
N GLY A 50 10.25 -9.73 2.11
CA GLY A 50 11.38 -8.82 2.14
C GLY A 50 10.99 -7.37 2.44
N LEU A 51 9.76 -6.98 2.06
CA LEU A 51 9.22 -5.67 2.38
C LEU A 51 8.88 -5.54 3.86
N MET A 52 8.08 -6.48 4.38
CA MET A 52 7.55 -6.40 5.74
C MET A 52 8.60 -6.70 6.80
N GLN A 53 9.69 -7.39 6.48
CA GLN A 53 10.83 -7.58 7.40
C GLN A 53 11.44 -6.27 7.91
N ARG A 54 11.25 -5.16 7.18
CA ARG A 54 11.70 -3.82 7.58
C ARG A 54 10.62 -2.99 8.29
N CYS A 55 9.41 -3.51 8.45
CA CYS A 55 8.32 -2.81 9.11
C CYS A 55 8.61 -2.72 10.62
N PRO A 56 8.60 -1.51 11.22
CA PRO A 56 8.97 -1.33 12.63
C PRO A 56 7.92 -1.83 13.64
N HIS A 57 6.75 -2.25 13.15
CA HIS A 57 5.62 -2.64 13.99
C HIS A 57 5.54 -4.15 14.23
N ILE A 58 6.35 -4.95 13.54
CA ILE A 58 6.32 -6.41 13.63
C ILE A 58 7.72 -6.95 13.93
N ASP A 59 7.78 -8.07 14.63
CA ASP A 59 9.04 -8.72 15.03
C ASP A 59 9.43 -9.85 14.06
N GLU A 60 8.43 -10.52 13.47
CA GLU A 60 8.63 -11.68 12.61
C GLU A 60 7.68 -11.64 11.40
N VAL A 61 8.15 -12.12 10.25
CA VAL A 61 7.31 -12.35 9.07
C VAL A 61 7.25 -13.84 8.75
N LEU A 62 6.04 -14.39 8.84
CA LEU A 62 5.72 -15.75 8.45
C LEU A 62 5.14 -15.78 7.03
N VAL A 63 5.37 -16.90 6.35
CA VAL A 63 5.03 -17.05 4.93
C VAL A 63 3.94 -18.10 4.74
N ASP A 64 2.85 -17.68 4.12
CA ASP A 64 1.90 -18.57 3.46
C ASP A 64 2.01 -18.40 1.94
N THR A 65 2.47 -19.45 1.24
CA THR A 65 2.53 -19.44 -0.24
C THR A 65 1.15 -19.50 -0.89
N ARG A 66 0.07 -19.57 -0.10
CA ARG A 66 -1.32 -19.75 -0.54
C ARG A 66 -1.50 -20.96 -1.46
N ALA A 67 -0.71 -22.01 -1.22
CA ALA A 67 -0.89 -23.25 -1.95
C ALA A 67 -2.32 -23.79 -1.74
N PRO A 68 -2.93 -24.42 -2.76
CA PRO A 68 -4.22 -25.04 -2.59
C PRO A 68 -4.25 -26.03 -1.43
N LEU A 69 -5.39 -26.17 -0.76
CA LEU A 69 -5.50 -26.99 0.46
C LEU A 69 -5.21 -28.48 0.22
N TRP A 70 -5.34 -28.96 -1.02
CA TRP A 70 -4.96 -30.32 -1.42
C TRP A 70 -3.44 -30.54 -1.55
N ASN A 71 -2.62 -29.48 -1.58
CA ASN A 71 -1.17 -29.61 -1.56
C ASN A 71 -0.69 -29.85 -0.12
N LEU A 72 -0.85 -31.10 0.33
CA LEU A 72 -0.59 -31.51 1.71
C LEU A 72 0.85 -31.21 2.19
N PRO A 73 1.92 -31.42 1.39
CA PRO A 73 3.27 -31.07 1.83
C PRO A 73 3.42 -29.58 2.16
N ARG A 74 2.88 -28.68 1.32
CA ARG A 74 2.92 -27.23 1.58
C ARG A 74 2.02 -26.83 2.74
N GLN A 75 0.85 -27.46 2.90
CA GLN A 75 0.01 -27.21 4.09
C GLN A 75 0.67 -27.72 5.37
N TRP A 76 1.38 -28.84 5.31
CA TRP A 76 2.10 -29.41 6.44
C TRP A 76 3.25 -28.50 6.89
N ASP A 77 4.02 -27.94 5.95
CA ASP A 77 5.07 -26.98 6.29
C ASP A 77 4.49 -25.71 6.94
N LEU A 78 3.41 -25.14 6.37
CA LEU A 78 2.71 -24.02 6.99
C LEU A 78 2.18 -24.37 8.39
N TYR A 79 1.58 -25.55 8.54
CA TYR A 79 1.04 -26.04 9.80
C TYR A 79 2.12 -26.21 10.86
N ARG A 80 3.28 -26.76 10.49
CA ARG A 80 4.44 -26.92 11.37
C ARG A 80 4.95 -25.56 11.84
N ARG A 81 5.08 -24.58 10.93
CA ARG A 81 5.52 -23.22 11.26
C ARG A 81 4.52 -22.53 12.21
N LEU A 82 3.23 -22.54 11.87
CA LEU A 82 2.21 -21.87 12.68
C LEU A 82 2.03 -22.50 14.07
N ARG A 83 2.37 -23.79 14.26
CA ARG A 83 2.32 -24.46 15.56
C ARG A 83 3.65 -24.48 16.31
N ALA A 84 4.73 -23.96 15.72
CA ALA A 84 6.03 -23.86 16.41
C ALA A 84 5.95 -22.89 17.60
N VAL A 85 5.07 -21.90 17.51
CA VAL A 85 4.77 -20.92 18.57
C VAL A 85 3.35 -21.13 19.05
N ARG A 86 3.13 -21.01 20.36
CA ARG A 86 1.78 -21.00 20.95
C ARG A 86 1.23 -19.58 20.92
N TRP A 87 0.47 -19.26 19.88
CA TRP A 87 -0.19 -17.96 19.74
C TRP A 87 -1.27 -17.77 20.81
N ASP A 88 -1.21 -16.66 21.52
CA ASP A 88 -2.22 -16.25 22.48
C ASP A 88 -3.43 -15.64 21.77
N THR A 89 -3.14 -14.77 20.81
CA THR A 89 -4.14 -14.01 20.04
C THR A 89 -3.82 -14.06 18.55
N VAL A 90 -4.86 -14.15 17.73
CA VAL A 90 -4.78 -14.01 16.27
C VAL A 90 -5.65 -12.83 15.86
N ILE A 91 -5.07 -11.90 15.10
CA ILE A 91 -5.77 -10.75 14.49
C ILE A 91 -5.83 -11.00 12.98
N ASP A 92 -6.98 -11.47 12.50
CA ASP A 92 -7.23 -11.74 11.08
C ASP A 92 -7.73 -10.48 10.36
N LEU A 93 -6.79 -9.75 9.77
CA LEU A 93 -7.09 -8.58 8.92
C LEU A 93 -7.49 -9.00 7.50
N GLN A 94 -7.31 -10.28 7.12
CA GLN A 94 -7.64 -10.78 5.78
C GLN A 94 -9.10 -11.26 5.66
N ASN A 95 -9.63 -11.90 6.70
CA ASN A 95 -11.03 -12.34 6.81
C ASN A 95 -11.53 -13.26 5.67
N SER A 96 -10.66 -14.16 5.22
CA SER A 96 -10.91 -15.04 4.08
C SER A 96 -11.40 -16.44 4.47
N THR A 97 -11.91 -17.19 3.49
CA THR A 97 -12.22 -18.62 3.66
C THR A 97 -10.97 -19.41 4.08
N ARG A 98 -9.80 -19.04 3.57
CA ARG A 98 -8.52 -19.70 3.90
C ARG A 98 -8.14 -19.49 5.37
N THR A 99 -8.27 -18.28 5.89
CA THR A 99 -7.97 -17.99 7.30
C THR A 99 -8.97 -18.63 8.26
N SER A 100 -10.22 -18.82 7.80
CA SER A 100 -11.22 -19.61 8.53
C SER A 100 -10.80 -21.07 8.72
N VAL A 101 -10.07 -21.66 7.76
CA VAL A 101 -9.49 -23.01 7.91
C VAL A 101 -8.44 -23.00 9.01
N TYR A 102 -7.52 -22.03 9.03
CA TYR A 102 -6.49 -21.93 10.07
C TYR A 102 -7.08 -21.87 11.47
N ARG A 103 -8.12 -21.05 11.64
CA ARG A 103 -8.85 -20.92 12.90
C ARG A 103 -9.40 -22.26 13.37
N ARG A 104 -10.01 -23.03 12.46
CA ARG A 104 -10.69 -24.29 12.79
C ARG A 104 -9.74 -25.47 12.98
N SER A 105 -8.57 -25.48 12.32
CA SER A 105 -7.67 -26.62 12.32
C SER A 105 -6.34 -26.41 13.07
N MET A 106 -5.70 -25.24 12.92
CA MET A 106 -4.33 -25.01 13.36
C MET A 106 -4.24 -24.14 14.62
N LEU A 107 -5.14 -23.16 14.75
CA LEU A 107 -5.06 -22.06 15.73
C LEU A 107 -6.28 -22.04 16.67
N ARG A 108 -6.93 -23.18 16.88
CA ARG A 108 -8.16 -23.33 17.68
C ARG A 108 -8.08 -22.85 19.14
N HIS A 109 -6.87 -22.73 19.67
CA HIS A 109 -6.62 -22.36 21.07
C HIS A 109 -6.42 -20.85 21.26
N ALA A 110 -6.13 -20.11 20.19
CA ALA A 110 -5.86 -18.68 20.27
C ALA A 110 -7.17 -17.89 20.35
N HIS A 111 -7.13 -16.76 21.05
CA HIS A 111 -8.20 -15.77 20.99
C HIS A 111 -8.25 -15.16 19.58
N TRP A 112 -9.39 -15.25 18.89
CA TRP A 112 -9.49 -14.83 17.50
C TRP A 112 -10.24 -13.51 17.36
N ILE A 113 -9.52 -12.46 16.98
CA ILE A 113 -10.05 -11.17 16.54
C ILE A 113 -10.10 -11.22 15.01
N GLY A 114 -11.29 -11.09 14.44
CA GLY A 114 -11.51 -11.10 13.00
C GLY A 114 -12.95 -10.69 12.70
N ARG A 115 -13.44 -11.02 11.51
CA ARG A 115 -14.75 -10.68 10.92
C ARG A 115 -15.73 -9.99 11.89
N LEU A 116 -15.96 -8.70 11.63
CA LEU A 116 -16.94 -7.86 12.31
C LEU A 116 -18.31 -8.52 12.42
N ARG A 117 -19.02 -8.21 13.50
CA ARG A 117 -20.44 -8.57 13.65
C ARG A 117 -21.28 -7.45 13.06
N GLY A 118 -22.08 -7.74 12.02
CA GLY A 118 -23.03 -6.77 11.46
C GLY A 118 -22.76 -6.43 9.98
N PRO A 119 -23.20 -5.25 9.51
CA PRO A 119 -23.13 -4.89 8.10
C PRO A 119 -21.70 -4.82 7.59
N ALA A 120 -21.51 -5.11 6.30
CA ALA A 120 -20.20 -5.04 5.68
C ALA A 120 -19.65 -3.60 5.76
N PRO A 121 -18.35 -3.43 6.08
CA PRO A 121 -17.75 -2.11 6.16
C PRO A 121 -17.73 -1.46 4.78
N VAL A 122 -17.75 -0.12 4.76
CA VAL A 122 -17.72 0.68 3.52
C VAL A 122 -16.46 0.38 2.70
N THR A 123 -15.35 0.16 3.39
CA THR A 123 -14.02 -0.04 2.80
C THR A 123 -13.19 -1.03 3.62
N GLY A 124 -12.08 -1.50 3.04
CA GLY A 124 -11.21 -2.50 3.67
C GLY A 124 -10.49 -1.98 4.91
N LEU A 125 -9.96 -0.75 4.86
CA LEU A 125 -9.20 -0.15 5.96
C LEU A 125 -10.13 0.27 7.11
N ARG A 126 -11.28 0.89 6.82
CA ARG A 126 -12.30 1.18 7.85
C ARG A 126 -12.80 -0.09 8.53
N GLY A 127 -12.96 -1.18 7.78
CA GLY A 127 -13.29 -2.47 8.35
C GLY A 127 -12.25 -2.97 9.35
N GLN A 128 -10.96 -2.75 9.07
CA GLN A 128 -9.88 -3.08 10.00
C GLN A 128 -9.85 -2.14 11.22
N GLN A 129 -10.10 -0.84 11.03
CA GLN A 129 -10.23 0.11 12.14
C GLN A 129 -11.33 -0.30 13.11
N TYR A 130 -12.54 -0.58 12.61
CA TYR A 130 -13.65 -1.03 13.44
C TYR A 130 -13.35 -2.35 14.13
N LEU A 131 -12.61 -3.24 13.47
CA LEU A 131 -12.23 -4.53 14.05
C LEU A 131 -11.34 -4.35 15.30
N LEU A 132 -10.39 -3.42 15.24
CA LEU A 132 -9.56 -3.07 16.40
C LEU A 132 -10.42 -2.47 17.52
N GLN A 133 -11.30 -1.53 17.19
CA GLN A 133 -12.17 -0.86 18.16
C GLN A 133 -13.13 -1.83 18.87
N GLU A 134 -13.76 -2.77 18.15
CA GLU A 134 -14.60 -3.82 18.74
C GLU A 134 -13.81 -4.74 19.69
N ALA A 135 -12.52 -4.94 19.40
CA ALA A 135 -11.61 -5.70 20.25
C ALA A 135 -11.08 -4.90 21.45
N GLY A 136 -11.41 -3.61 21.56
CA GLY A 136 -10.89 -2.71 22.60
C GLY A 136 -9.44 -2.27 22.37
N ILE A 137 -8.96 -2.37 21.13
CA ILE A 137 -7.65 -1.87 20.70
C ILE A 137 -7.86 -0.45 20.16
N ASP A 138 -7.05 0.51 20.63
CA ASP A 138 -7.08 1.87 20.08
C ASP A 138 -6.75 1.83 18.59
N ALA A 139 -7.45 2.63 17.80
CA ALA A 139 -7.35 2.59 16.33
C ALA A 139 -7.14 4.00 15.76
N SER A 140 -6.29 4.77 16.43
CA SER A 140 -6.02 6.18 16.16
C SER A 140 -5.18 6.41 14.90
N HIS A 141 -4.31 5.46 14.53
CA HIS A 141 -3.44 5.53 13.36
C HIS A 141 -3.93 4.69 12.18
N ALA A 142 -4.95 3.85 12.36
CA ALA A 142 -5.48 2.95 11.33
C ALA A 142 -5.77 3.63 9.98
N MET A 143 -6.29 4.87 10.01
CA MET A 143 -6.60 5.64 8.80
C MET A 143 -5.46 6.56 8.33
N GLN A 144 -4.32 6.53 9.00
CA GLN A 144 -3.15 7.39 8.79
C GLN A 144 -1.85 6.57 8.70
N PRO A 145 -1.74 5.63 7.73
CA PRO A 145 -0.51 4.85 7.53
C PRO A 145 0.69 5.78 7.24
N ASN A 146 1.87 5.38 7.68
CA ASN A 146 3.11 6.11 7.51
C ASN A 146 4.24 5.19 7.00
N LEU A 147 4.46 5.18 5.70
CA LEU A 147 5.49 4.35 5.07
C LEU A 147 6.90 4.98 5.06
N SER A 148 7.17 5.98 5.91
CA SER A 148 8.49 6.62 5.94
C SER A 148 9.64 5.64 6.20
N TRP A 149 9.39 4.54 6.91
CA TRP A 149 10.36 3.45 7.15
C TRP A 149 10.74 2.67 5.87
N MET A 150 9.93 2.74 4.81
CA MET A 150 10.25 2.16 3.51
C MET A 150 11.18 3.04 2.69
N ALA A 151 11.25 4.34 2.95
CA ALA A 151 12.01 5.26 2.10
C ALA A 151 13.52 5.01 2.23
N ALA A 152 14.15 4.54 1.15
CA ALA A 152 15.60 4.48 1.06
C ALA A 152 16.21 5.86 0.80
N ASN A 153 17.51 6.02 1.11
CA ASN A 153 18.25 7.19 0.66
C ASN A 153 18.50 7.09 -0.86
N VAL A 154 18.02 8.06 -1.62
CA VAL A 154 18.08 8.09 -3.09
C VAL A 154 18.88 9.26 -3.65
N GLU A 155 19.65 9.99 -2.84
CA GLU A 155 20.38 11.19 -3.30
C GLU A 155 21.32 10.91 -4.47
N GLY A 156 22.06 9.80 -4.40
CA GLY A 156 22.95 9.36 -5.48
C GLY A 156 22.19 9.02 -6.76
N LEU A 157 21.03 8.36 -6.63
CA LEU A 157 20.17 8.02 -7.77
C LEU A 157 19.64 9.28 -8.45
N LEU A 158 19.14 10.25 -7.67
CA LEU A 158 18.63 11.51 -8.20
C LEU A 158 19.72 12.31 -8.90
N THR A 159 20.90 12.42 -8.26
CA THR A 159 22.07 13.10 -8.85
C THR A 159 22.50 12.45 -10.16
N GLN A 160 22.58 11.12 -10.20
CA GLN A 160 22.95 10.37 -11.41
C GLN A 160 22.01 10.63 -12.59
N HIS A 161 20.72 10.85 -12.32
CA HIS A 161 19.69 11.11 -13.34
C HIS A 161 19.41 12.60 -13.55
N GLY A 162 20.22 13.50 -12.96
CA GLY A 162 20.07 14.95 -13.09
C GLY A 162 18.77 15.51 -12.50
N ILE A 163 18.16 14.80 -11.55
CA ILE A 163 16.86 15.17 -10.98
C ILE A 163 17.09 16.19 -9.86
N SER A 164 16.67 17.43 -10.11
CA SER A 164 16.70 18.51 -9.12
C SER A 164 15.36 18.65 -8.40
N ARG A 165 15.40 18.94 -7.10
CA ARG A 165 14.20 19.25 -6.29
C ARG A 165 13.86 20.75 -6.38
N PRO A 166 12.58 21.14 -6.25
CA PRO A 166 11.40 20.27 -6.14
C PRO A 166 11.00 19.68 -7.51
N TYR A 167 10.49 18.45 -7.52
CA TYR A 167 9.98 17.79 -8.73
C TYR A 167 8.61 17.15 -8.53
N VAL A 168 7.89 16.95 -9.63
CA VAL A 168 6.64 16.18 -9.72
C VAL A 168 6.96 14.74 -10.13
N ALA A 169 6.54 13.75 -9.34
CA ALA A 169 6.67 12.34 -9.73
C ALA A 169 5.44 11.88 -10.50
N LEU A 170 5.65 11.24 -11.65
CA LEU A 170 4.63 10.69 -12.52
C LEU A 170 4.68 9.16 -12.46
N LEU A 171 3.53 8.54 -12.23
CA LEU A 171 3.34 7.10 -12.10
C LEU A 171 2.40 6.63 -13.22
N PRO A 172 2.88 6.58 -14.48
CA PRO A 172 2.04 6.28 -15.65
C PRO A 172 1.55 4.83 -15.70
N GLY A 173 2.15 3.99 -14.86
CA GLY A 173 1.91 2.58 -14.77
C GLY A 173 0.59 2.11 -14.22
N SER A 174 0.29 0.86 -14.53
CA SER A 174 -0.71 0.03 -13.85
C SER A 174 -0.30 -1.44 -13.98
N SER A 175 -0.88 -2.29 -13.12
CA SER A 175 -0.73 -3.74 -13.24
C SER A 175 -1.01 -4.21 -14.66
N ALA A 176 -0.21 -5.13 -15.21
CA ALA A 176 -0.42 -5.71 -16.54
C ALA A 176 -1.80 -6.38 -16.71
N ARG A 177 -2.48 -6.72 -15.61
CA ARG A 177 -3.84 -7.27 -15.62
C ARG A 177 -4.93 -6.20 -15.78
N HIS A 178 -4.56 -4.93 -15.65
CA HIS A 178 -5.46 -3.79 -15.65
C HIS A 178 -4.93 -2.64 -16.54
N PRO A 179 -4.64 -2.87 -17.84
CA PRO A 179 -4.18 -1.83 -18.74
C PRO A 179 -5.20 -0.69 -18.91
N GLU A 180 -6.50 -0.97 -18.73
CA GLU A 180 -7.60 0.02 -18.75
C GLU A 180 -7.50 1.08 -17.64
N LYS A 181 -6.62 0.89 -16.66
CA LYS A 181 -6.34 1.88 -15.62
C LYS A 181 -5.24 2.87 -15.99
N ARG A 182 -4.60 2.71 -17.16
CA ARG A 182 -3.51 3.59 -17.60
C ARG A 182 -4.10 4.81 -18.28
N TRP A 183 -3.90 5.98 -17.68
CA TRP A 183 -4.16 7.23 -18.38
C TRP A 183 -3.08 7.44 -19.45
N PRO A 184 -3.42 7.65 -20.74
CA PRO A 184 -2.42 7.63 -21.82
C PRO A 184 -1.59 8.92 -21.92
N HIS A 185 -2.03 10.02 -21.31
CA HIS A 185 -1.48 11.36 -21.57
C HIS A 185 -0.37 11.81 -20.62
N TYR A 186 0.34 10.88 -19.95
CA TYR A 186 1.43 11.26 -19.03
C TYR A 186 2.61 11.96 -19.70
N ALA A 187 2.95 11.59 -20.95
CA ALA A 187 4.00 12.27 -21.70
C ALA A 187 3.62 13.74 -21.99
N GLU A 188 2.37 13.98 -22.37
CA GLU A 188 1.82 15.32 -22.58
C GLU A 188 1.75 16.12 -21.28
N LEU A 189 1.39 15.46 -20.16
CA LEU A 189 1.44 16.07 -18.83
C LEU A 189 2.88 16.48 -18.44
N ALA A 190 3.86 15.61 -18.68
CA ALA A 190 5.27 15.93 -18.43
C ALA A 190 5.71 17.16 -19.23
N ALA A 191 5.37 17.22 -20.52
CA ALA A 191 5.64 18.39 -21.36
C ALA A 191 4.92 19.65 -20.87
N ALA A 192 3.67 19.53 -20.39
CA ALA A 192 2.93 20.65 -19.83
C ALA A 192 3.56 21.21 -18.55
N LEU A 193 3.97 20.33 -17.63
CA LEU A 193 4.68 20.71 -16.40
C LEU A 193 5.99 21.44 -16.71
N GLN A 194 6.77 20.92 -17.67
CA GLN A 194 8.03 21.55 -18.07
C GLN A 194 7.84 22.92 -18.73
N ARG A 195 6.83 23.08 -19.59
CA ARG A 195 6.48 24.39 -20.16
C ARG A 195 6.08 25.41 -19.10
N GLU A 196 5.47 24.96 -18.00
CA GLU A 196 5.15 25.80 -16.85
C GLU A 196 6.33 25.96 -15.88
N GLY A 197 7.51 25.37 -16.16
CA GLY A 197 8.74 25.55 -15.36
C GLY A 197 8.91 24.53 -14.22
N HIS A 198 8.06 23.50 -14.14
CA HIS A 198 8.16 22.47 -13.11
C HIS A 198 8.99 21.27 -13.56
N ALA A 199 10.00 20.90 -12.76
CA ALA A 199 10.72 19.65 -12.94
C ALA A 199 9.80 18.45 -12.69
N CYS A 200 9.98 17.38 -13.46
CA CYS A 200 9.22 16.14 -13.29
C CYS A 200 10.09 14.91 -13.53
N VAL A 201 9.64 13.78 -13.01
CA VAL A 201 10.29 12.47 -13.13
C VAL A 201 9.21 11.43 -13.39
N SER A 202 9.36 10.64 -14.45
CA SER A 202 8.49 9.50 -14.70
C SER A 202 9.10 8.25 -14.09
N ILE A 203 8.31 7.44 -13.38
CA ILE A 203 8.76 6.21 -12.75
C ILE A 203 7.96 5.04 -13.33
N LEU A 204 8.65 4.16 -14.05
CA LEU A 204 8.04 3.01 -14.72
C LEU A 204 8.26 1.73 -13.93
N GLY A 205 7.20 0.94 -13.83
CA GLY A 205 7.22 -0.43 -13.36
C GLY A 205 7.82 -1.40 -14.38
N PRO A 206 8.03 -2.67 -13.99
CA PRO A 206 8.63 -3.69 -14.85
C PRO A 206 7.79 -4.05 -16.10
N ASP A 207 6.48 -3.80 -16.05
CA ASP A 207 5.52 -4.15 -17.11
C ASP A 207 5.19 -2.94 -18.03
N GLU A 208 6.09 -1.95 -18.09
CA GLU A 208 5.82 -0.61 -18.66
C GLU A 208 6.95 -0.12 -19.59
N ASN A 209 7.77 -1.04 -20.10
CA ASN A 209 8.87 -0.70 -21.01
C ASN A 209 8.39 0.02 -22.28
N ASP A 210 7.15 -0.24 -22.70
CA ASP A 210 6.47 0.42 -23.82
C ASP A 210 6.25 1.92 -23.58
N LEU A 211 6.19 2.36 -22.32
CA LEU A 211 5.98 3.75 -21.93
C LEU A 211 7.28 4.56 -21.84
N ALA A 212 8.44 3.92 -21.96
CA ALA A 212 9.74 4.59 -21.78
C ALA A 212 10.01 5.67 -22.83
N ALA A 213 9.48 5.51 -24.04
CA ALA A 213 9.65 6.47 -25.12
C ALA A 213 8.64 7.63 -24.99
N GLY A 214 9.10 8.86 -25.22
CA GLY A 214 8.22 10.03 -25.38
C GLY A 214 8.10 10.94 -24.16
N PHE A 215 8.68 10.58 -23.02
CA PHE A 215 8.78 11.50 -21.89
C PHE A 215 9.86 12.55 -22.13
N ALA A 216 9.50 13.83 -21.99
CA ALA A 216 10.46 14.94 -22.05
C ALA A 216 11.28 15.10 -20.75
N CYS A 217 11.13 14.21 -19.78
CA CYS A 217 11.72 14.28 -18.44
C CYS A 217 12.53 13.02 -18.11
N SER A 218 13.27 13.05 -16.98
CA SER A 218 14.02 11.89 -16.51
C SER A 218 13.07 10.71 -16.24
N VAL A 219 13.43 9.53 -16.75
CA VAL A 219 12.67 8.30 -16.56
C VAL A 219 13.47 7.35 -15.66
N LEU A 220 12.89 6.93 -14.55
CA LEU A 220 13.44 5.91 -13.66
C LEU A 220 12.72 4.58 -13.89
N GLN A 221 13.47 3.48 -13.94
CA GLN A 221 12.94 2.14 -14.17
C GLN A 221 13.64 1.13 -13.27
N GLY A 222 13.00 -0.03 -13.05
CA GLY A 222 13.61 -1.13 -12.30
C GLY A 222 13.85 -0.84 -10.82
N LEU A 223 13.14 0.14 -10.25
CA LEU A 223 13.26 0.48 -8.84
C LEU A 223 12.62 -0.61 -7.98
N ASP A 224 13.30 -1.01 -6.91
CA ASP A 224 12.65 -1.77 -5.85
C ASP A 224 11.69 -0.88 -5.03
N TRP A 225 10.86 -1.49 -4.18
CA TRP A 225 9.86 -0.76 -3.39
C TRP A 225 10.47 0.27 -2.43
N PHE A 226 11.68 0.04 -1.92
CA PHE A 226 12.32 0.95 -0.97
C PHE A 226 12.89 2.19 -1.67
N THR A 227 13.50 1.98 -2.83
CA THR A 227 14.02 3.03 -3.71
C THR A 227 12.87 3.85 -4.27
N LEU A 228 11.79 3.21 -4.73
CA LEU A 228 10.56 3.89 -5.14
C LEU A 228 10.01 4.77 -4.01
N ALA A 229 9.88 4.23 -2.79
CA ALA A 229 9.41 4.99 -1.63
C ALA A 229 10.33 6.19 -1.32
N GLY A 230 11.65 6.03 -1.47
CA GLY A 230 12.63 7.12 -1.33
C GLY A 230 12.42 8.24 -2.34
N VAL A 231 12.26 7.90 -3.63
CA VAL A 231 11.98 8.89 -4.69
C VAL A 231 10.64 9.58 -4.46
N LEU A 232 9.60 8.84 -4.08
CA LEU A 232 8.28 9.41 -3.81
C LEU A 232 8.28 10.31 -2.57
N GLN A 233 9.01 9.94 -1.52
CA GLN A 233 9.09 10.74 -0.29
C GLN A 233 9.64 12.15 -0.54
N GLN A 234 10.55 12.27 -1.50
CA GLN A 234 11.21 13.54 -1.87
C GLN A 234 10.46 14.32 -2.96
N ALA A 235 9.48 13.71 -3.64
CA ALA A 235 8.68 14.36 -4.66
C ALA A 235 7.76 15.41 -4.06
N ALA A 236 7.71 16.63 -4.63
CA ALA A 236 6.85 17.69 -4.11
C ALA A 236 5.35 17.37 -4.30
N VAL A 237 5.01 16.78 -5.44
CA VAL A 237 3.67 16.30 -5.80
C VAL A 237 3.80 14.99 -6.55
N VAL A 238 2.82 14.10 -6.42
CA VAL A 238 2.76 12.83 -7.16
C VAL A 238 1.48 12.76 -7.99
N VAL A 239 1.58 12.31 -9.23
CA VAL A 239 0.44 12.01 -10.12
C VAL A 239 0.54 10.55 -10.52
N GLY A 240 -0.53 9.79 -10.35
CA GLY A 240 -0.52 8.37 -10.69
C GLY A 240 -1.89 7.81 -11.02
N ASN A 241 -1.92 6.57 -11.48
CA ASN A 241 -3.18 5.83 -11.65
C ASN A 241 -3.56 5.11 -10.34
N ASP A 242 -4.67 4.37 -10.34
CA ASP A 242 -5.01 3.40 -9.30
C ASP A 242 -4.03 2.20 -9.32
N SER A 243 -2.87 2.37 -8.68
CA SER A 243 -1.75 1.42 -8.71
C SER A 243 -0.99 1.36 -7.38
N GLY A 244 -0.18 0.30 -7.20
CA GLY A 244 0.65 0.11 -6.00
C GLY A 244 1.53 1.32 -5.66
N PRO A 245 2.30 1.89 -6.61
CA PRO A 245 3.07 3.11 -6.39
C PRO A 245 2.25 4.30 -5.87
N SER A 246 1.02 4.51 -6.36
CA SER A 246 0.14 5.57 -5.84
C SER A 246 -0.28 5.32 -4.40
N HIS A 247 -0.49 4.06 -3.99
CA HIS A 247 -0.74 3.74 -2.58
C HIS A 247 0.46 4.08 -1.71
N VAL A 248 1.68 3.82 -2.19
CA VAL A 248 2.92 4.19 -1.48
C VAL A 248 2.99 5.71 -1.31
N ALA A 249 2.78 6.48 -2.37
CA ALA A 249 2.79 7.95 -2.30
C ALA A 249 1.74 8.51 -1.32
N SER A 250 0.52 7.97 -1.36
CA SER A 250 -0.56 8.34 -0.43
C SER A 250 -0.22 8.00 1.03
N CYS A 251 0.35 6.82 1.30
CA CYS A 251 0.75 6.41 2.66
C CYS A 251 2.08 7.04 3.12
N LEU A 252 2.83 7.69 2.24
CA LEU A 252 3.94 8.58 2.60
C LEU A 252 3.46 10.00 2.95
N GLY A 253 2.15 10.25 2.90
CA GLY A 253 1.56 11.57 3.13
C GLY A 253 1.91 12.60 2.06
N ARG A 254 2.31 12.14 0.86
CA ARG A 254 2.68 13.07 -0.21
C ARG A 254 1.44 13.78 -0.77
N PRO A 255 1.56 15.06 -1.14
CA PRO A 255 0.54 15.72 -1.93
C PRO A 255 0.43 15.04 -3.30
N GLY A 256 -0.77 14.87 -3.82
CA GLY A 256 -0.90 14.22 -5.12
C GLY A 256 -2.30 14.06 -5.64
N LEU A 257 -2.38 13.38 -6.77
CA LEU A 257 -3.61 13.07 -7.48
C LEU A 257 -3.52 11.65 -8.07
N ALA A 258 -4.46 10.77 -7.70
CA ALA A 258 -4.67 9.52 -8.40
C ALA A 258 -5.82 9.63 -9.40
N LEU A 259 -5.59 9.12 -10.61
CA LEU A 259 -6.54 9.14 -11.72
C LEU A 259 -7.31 7.80 -11.78
N PHE A 260 -8.63 7.89 -11.94
CA PHE A 260 -9.54 6.74 -11.96
C PHE A 260 -10.48 6.83 -13.16
N GLY A 261 -10.62 5.71 -13.88
CA GLY A 261 -11.76 5.48 -14.78
C GLY A 261 -12.96 4.86 -14.06
N ALA A 262 -13.99 4.45 -14.81
CA ALA A 262 -15.16 3.77 -14.26
C ALA A 262 -14.89 2.34 -13.73
N SER A 263 -13.76 1.73 -14.10
CA SER A 263 -13.44 0.32 -13.80
C SER A 263 -13.18 0.04 -12.31
N THR A 264 -12.85 1.05 -11.51
CA THR A 264 -12.63 0.88 -10.06
C THR A 264 -13.09 2.11 -9.29
N SER A 265 -13.67 1.87 -8.11
CA SER A 265 -14.16 2.93 -7.23
C SER A 265 -13.02 3.52 -6.40
N PRO A 266 -12.78 4.85 -6.45
CA PRO A 266 -11.82 5.53 -5.57
C PRO A 266 -12.10 5.27 -4.10
N LEU A 267 -13.38 5.24 -3.71
CA LEU A 267 -13.80 4.94 -2.34
C LEU A 267 -13.33 3.56 -1.88
N ARG A 268 -13.38 2.54 -2.76
CA ARG A 268 -12.91 1.18 -2.42
C ARG A 268 -11.39 1.11 -2.34
N SER A 269 -10.67 1.88 -3.14
CA SER A 269 -9.19 1.90 -3.13
C SER A 269 -8.61 2.58 -1.89
N GLU A 270 -9.34 3.53 -1.30
CA GLU A 270 -8.89 4.34 -0.15
C GLU A 270 -7.55 5.06 -0.37
N LEU A 271 -7.28 5.41 -1.64
CA LEU A 271 -6.12 6.21 -2.03
C LEU A 271 -6.21 7.67 -1.57
N ALA A 272 -7.42 8.23 -1.53
CA ALA A 272 -7.66 9.60 -1.07
C ALA A 272 -7.35 9.73 0.43
N ARG A 273 -6.31 10.49 0.78
CA ARG A 273 -5.89 10.70 2.17
C ARG A 273 -5.03 11.95 2.30
N GLY A 274 -5.36 12.80 3.28
CA GLY A 274 -4.66 14.07 3.49
C GLY A 274 -4.68 14.94 2.23
N ARG A 275 -3.48 15.27 1.71
CA ARG A 275 -3.31 16.08 0.49
C ARG A 275 -3.25 15.27 -0.81
N PHE A 276 -3.39 13.94 -0.71
CA PHE A 276 -3.46 13.04 -1.85
C PHE A 276 -4.94 12.83 -2.23
N GLU A 277 -5.34 13.35 -3.38
CA GLU A 277 -6.73 13.35 -3.85
C GLU A 277 -6.94 12.34 -4.98
N THR A 278 -8.20 12.15 -5.38
CA THR A 278 -8.56 11.29 -6.50
C THR A 278 -9.41 12.06 -7.50
N LEU A 279 -9.13 11.88 -8.79
CA LEU A 279 -9.94 12.38 -9.90
C LEU A 279 -10.55 11.18 -10.64
N GLN A 280 -11.87 11.04 -10.54
CA GLN A 280 -12.61 10.00 -11.22
C GLN A 280 -13.34 10.56 -12.44
N VAL A 281 -13.24 9.85 -13.54
CA VAL A 281 -13.97 10.09 -14.80
C VAL A 281 -14.56 8.78 -15.31
N ASP A 282 -15.51 8.87 -16.24
CA ASP A 282 -16.12 7.68 -16.84
C ASP A 282 -15.13 6.94 -17.74
N VAL A 283 -14.46 7.68 -18.62
CA VAL A 283 -13.46 7.16 -19.57
C VAL A 283 -12.13 7.85 -19.30
N LEU A 284 -11.14 7.07 -18.89
CA LEU A 284 -9.85 7.62 -18.47
C LEU A 284 -9.09 8.17 -19.69
N GLU A 285 -9.18 7.49 -20.83
CA GLU A 285 -8.57 7.88 -22.10
C GLU A 285 -9.06 9.23 -22.64
N SER A 286 -10.25 9.68 -22.23
CA SER A 286 -10.77 10.99 -22.65
C SER A 286 -10.46 12.13 -21.68
N LEU A 287 -9.80 11.85 -20.55
CA LEU A 287 -9.45 12.87 -19.56
C LEU A 287 -8.33 13.78 -20.11
N PRO A 288 -8.60 15.07 -20.39
CA PRO A 288 -7.59 15.94 -20.96
C PRO A 288 -6.54 16.35 -19.92
N VAL A 289 -5.31 16.60 -20.39
CA VAL A 289 -4.19 17.09 -19.57
C VAL A 289 -4.54 18.40 -18.85
N SER A 290 -5.31 19.29 -19.48
CA SER A 290 -5.72 20.57 -18.87
C SER A 290 -6.49 20.37 -17.57
N GLN A 291 -7.44 19.42 -17.54
CA GLN A 291 -8.23 19.13 -16.34
C GLN A 291 -7.37 18.55 -15.21
N VAL A 292 -6.37 17.73 -15.55
CA VAL A 292 -5.39 17.21 -14.59
C VAL A 292 -4.51 18.36 -14.06
N MET A 293 -4.02 19.23 -14.94
CA MET A 293 -3.23 20.41 -14.58
C MET A 293 -4.00 21.37 -13.66
N ASP A 294 -5.28 21.64 -13.93
CA ASP A 294 -6.12 22.50 -13.08
C ASP A 294 -6.23 21.97 -11.65
N LYS A 295 -6.30 20.64 -11.48
CA LYS A 295 -6.30 19.99 -10.17
C LYS A 295 -4.92 19.97 -9.51
N LEU A 296 -3.85 19.94 -10.29
CA LEU A 296 -2.48 19.91 -9.77
C LEU A 296 -1.96 21.29 -9.38
N ARG A 297 -2.33 22.36 -10.08
CA ARG A 297 -1.84 23.73 -9.85
C ARG A 297 -1.84 24.17 -8.38
N PRO A 298 -2.90 23.95 -7.58
CA PRO A 298 -2.89 24.32 -6.16
C PRO A 298 -1.88 23.54 -5.31
N LYS A 299 -1.36 22.42 -5.81
CA LYS A 299 -0.41 21.53 -5.12
C LYS A 299 1.03 21.76 -5.58
N LEU A 300 1.24 22.36 -6.76
CA LEU A 300 2.56 22.54 -7.36
C LEU A 300 3.44 23.47 -6.50
N PRO A 301 4.77 23.24 -6.50
CA PRO A 301 5.71 24.16 -5.86
C PRO A 301 5.59 25.57 -6.44
N VAL A 302 5.72 26.58 -5.59
CA VAL A 302 5.90 27.96 -6.07
C VAL A 302 7.26 28.05 -6.76
N LEU A 303 7.27 28.55 -8.00
CA LEU A 303 8.50 28.81 -8.73
C LEU A 303 9.15 30.07 -8.17
N ALA A 304 10.47 30.01 -7.96
CA ALA A 304 11.27 31.13 -7.49
C ALA A 304 11.48 32.17 -8.59
#